data_AF-A0A822B146-F1
#
_entry.id   AF-A0A822B146-F1
#
_cell.length_a   1.000
_cell.length_b   1.000
_cell.length_c   1.000
_cell.angle_alpha   90.00
_cell.angle_beta   90.00
_cell.angle_gamma   90.00
#
_symmetry.space_group_name_H-M   'P 1'
#
loop_
_entity.id
_entity.type
_entity.pdbx_description
1 polymer ?
#
loop_
_entity_poly.entity_id
_entity_poly.type
_entity_poly.pdbx_seq_one_letter_code
_entity_poly.pdbx_strand_id
1 'polypeptide(L)'
;MQKDFWLVVLGYPHCGKTTYARWLTHEFARAILDNKKNVVIHGVDVGYVRVPILICVGEFTEWLKQNPTMQLIDYLGHHTWLNEPYCSNAKDFGMLKELVDHGRALIIIDGLNEIETPELRHTVEELVQKFILSHTVTVDLISPIDDPTLAQCGLKREYQNGNCYTE
;
A
#
# COMPACT_ATOMS: atom_id res chain seq x y z
N MET A 1 -21.01 8.87 6.47
CA MET A 1 -19.72 8.91 7.19
C MET A 1 -18.67 8.49 6.18
N GLN A 2 -17.97 9.47 5.61
CA GLN A 2 -16.93 9.26 4.62
C GLN A 2 -15.79 8.50 5.31
N LYS A 3 -15.55 7.27 4.89
CA LYS A 3 -14.55 6.39 5.48
C LYS A 3 -13.38 6.41 4.51
N ASP A 4 -12.38 7.24 4.78
CA ASP A 4 -11.21 7.30 3.92
C ASP A 4 -10.50 5.93 3.98
N PHE A 5 -10.18 5.37 2.80
CA PHE A 5 -9.60 4.02 2.68
C PHE A 5 -8.07 4.04 2.68
N TRP A 6 -7.45 5.17 3.02
CA TRP A 6 -6.01 5.42 2.91
C TRP A 6 -5.52 6.41 3.96
N LEU A 7 -4.25 6.28 4.35
CA LEU A 7 -3.57 7.16 5.29
C LEU A 7 -2.14 7.37 4.81
N VAL A 8 -1.71 8.64 4.72
CA VAL A 8 -0.33 9.00 4.42
C VAL A 8 0.35 9.53 5.68
N VAL A 9 1.45 8.89 6.08
CA VAL A 9 2.24 9.31 7.24
C VAL A 9 3.52 9.98 6.77
N LEU A 10 3.60 11.31 6.96
CA LEU A 10 4.79 12.11 6.64
C LEU A 10 5.57 12.45 7.91
N GLY A 11 6.89 12.51 7.78
CA GLY A 11 7.77 12.94 8.87
C GLY A 11 9.21 13.01 8.42
N TYR A 12 10.06 13.65 9.22
CA TYR A 12 11.50 13.77 8.94
C TYR A 12 12.19 12.39 8.84
N PRO A 13 13.32 12.28 8.12
CA PRO A 13 14.16 11.09 8.20
C PRO A 13 14.43 10.70 9.67
N HIS A 14 14.43 9.40 9.97
CA HIS A 14 14.64 8.86 11.32
C HIS A 14 13.58 9.22 12.39
N CYS A 15 12.44 9.82 12.05
CA CYS A 15 11.37 10.10 13.01
C CYS A 15 10.55 8.85 13.44
N GLY A 16 10.99 7.65 13.05
CA GLY A 16 10.33 6.39 13.41
C GLY A 16 9.18 5.93 12.51
N LYS A 17 9.08 6.40 11.26
CA LYS A 17 8.03 5.95 10.30
C LYS A 17 8.02 4.43 10.12
N THR A 18 9.18 3.83 9.83
CA THR A 18 9.34 2.37 9.74
C THR A 18 8.97 1.67 11.04
N THR A 19 9.36 2.24 12.19
CA THR A 19 8.99 1.70 13.50
C THR A 19 7.48 1.73 13.70
N TYR A 20 6.82 2.82 13.32
CA TYR A 20 5.37 2.97 13.39
C TYR A 20 4.65 1.99 12.45
N ALA A 21 5.12 1.83 11.20
CA ALA A 21 4.55 0.88 10.24
C ALA A 21 4.62 -0.57 10.78
N ARG A 22 5.76 -0.95 11.36
CA ARG A 22 5.93 -2.26 12.01
C ARG A 22 5.05 -2.44 13.23
N TRP A 23 4.99 -1.43 14.09
CA TRP A 23 4.11 -1.45 15.26
C TRP A 23 2.64 -1.58 14.86
N LEU A 24 2.19 -0.83 13.84
CA LEU A 24 0.83 -0.92 13.33
C LEU A 24 0.52 -2.32 12.76
N THR A 25 1.47 -2.88 12.00
CA THR A 25 1.39 -4.27 11.50
C THR A 25 1.21 -5.25 12.67
N HIS A 26 2.02 -5.10 13.72
CA HIS A 26 1.94 -5.93 14.92
C HIS A 26 0.60 -5.81 15.65
N GLU A 27 0.06 -4.60 15.83
CA GLU A 27 -1.22 -4.39 16.52
C GLU A 27 -2.39 -5.05 15.77
N PHE A 28 -2.42 -4.96 14.44
CA PHE A 28 -3.42 -5.65 13.62
C PHE A 28 -3.23 -7.18 13.67
N ALA A 29 -2.00 -7.67 13.56
CA ALA A 29 -1.72 -9.10 13.65
C ALA A 29 -2.13 -9.68 15.01
N ARG A 30 -1.83 -8.97 16.11
CA ARG A 30 -2.24 -9.36 17.46
C ARG A 30 -3.77 -9.41 17.59
N ALA A 31 -4.48 -8.43 17.04
CA ALA A 31 -5.94 -8.41 17.06
C ALA A 31 -6.56 -9.61 16.32
N ILE A 32 -5.94 -10.08 15.23
CA ILE A 32 -6.34 -11.31 14.53
C ILE A 32 -6.14 -12.53 15.44
N LEU A 33 -4.96 -12.68 16.04
CA LEU A 33 -4.65 -13.81 16.93
C LEU A 33 -5.58 -13.86 18.15
N ASP A 34 -5.96 -12.69 18.67
CA ASP A 34 -6.91 -12.53 19.76
C ASP A 34 -8.39 -12.72 19.34
N ASN A 35 -8.67 -13.04 18.07
CA ASN A 35 -10.01 -13.18 17.50
C ASN A 35 -10.91 -11.95 17.73
N LYS A 36 -10.32 -10.76 17.68
CA LYS A 36 -11.05 -9.50 17.85
C LYS A 36 -11.81 -9.16 16.57
N LYS A 37 -12.96 -8.49 16.71
CA LYS A 37 -13.69 -7.94 15.56
C LYS A 37 -13.11 -6.60 15.10
N ASN A 38 -12.71 -5.76 16.06
CA ASN A 38 -12.14 -4.44 15.83
C ASN A 38 -10.76 -4.33 16.47
N VAL A 39 -9.91 -3.50 15.89
CA VAL A 39 -8.63 -3.11 16.47
C VAL A 39 -8.88 -1.89 17.36
N VAL A 40 -8.44 -1.95 18.62
CA VAL A 40 -8.53 -0.84 19.56
C VAL A 40 -7.12 -0.48 20.01
N ILE A 41 -6.71 0.75 19.73
CA ILE A 41 -5.38 1.27 20.02
C ILE A 41 -5.52 2.42 21.03
N HIS A 42 -4.91 2.28 22.20
CA HIS A 42 -4.99 3.29 23.29
C HIS A 42 -6.42 3.75 23.60
N GLY A 43 -7.40 2.84 23.55
CA GLY A 43 -8.82 3.13 23.82
C GLY A 43 -9.60 3.70 22.63
N VAL A 44 -8.96 3.89 21.48
CA VAL A 44 -9.60 4.35 20.24
C VAL A 44 -9.87 3.15 19.32
N ASP A 45 -11.13 2.99 18.89
CA ASP A 45 -11.50 2.00 17.86
C ASP A 45 -11.01 2.49 16.49
N VAL A 46 -10.05 1.79 15.90
CA VAL A 46 -9.48 2.11 14.59
C VAL A 46 -10.15 1.35 13.44
N GLY A 47 -11.18 0.56 13.75
CA GLY A 47 -12.02 -0.14 12.79
C GLY A 47 -11.85 -1.67 12.79
N TYR A 48 -12.44 -2.30 11.79
CA TYR A 48 -12.43 -3.75 11.63
C TYR A 48 -11.02 -4.30 11.47
N VAL A 49 -10.79 -5.48 12.06
CA VAL A 49 -9.55 -6.23 11.87
C VAL A 49 -9.40 -6.61 10.39
N ARG A 50 -8.21 -6.32 9.85
CA ARG A 50 -7.78 -6.66 8.49
C ARG A 50 -6.41 -7.33 8.56
N VAL A 51 -6.11 -8.24 7.64
CA VAL A 51 -4.79 -8.89 7.55
C VAL A 51 -3.75 -7.82 7.15
N PRO A 52 -2.78 -7.49 8.03
CA PRO A 52 -1.81 -6.46 7.71
C PRO A 52 -0.72 -7.03 6.79
N ILE A 53 -0.41 -6.31 5.71
CA ILE A 53 0.64 -6.66 4.76
C ILE A 53 1.58 -5.46 4.65
N LEU A 54 2.80 -5.61 5.16
CA LEU A 54 3.84 -4.57 5.14
C LEU A 54 4.74 -4.72 3.92
N ILE A 55 4.69 -3.73 3.03
CA ILE A 55 5.50 -3.63 1.83
C ILE A 55 6.66 -2.67 2.11
N CYS A 56 7.89 -3.20 2.08
CA CYS A 56 9.09 -2.37 2.01
C CYS A 56 9.35 -1.97 0.56
N VAL A 57 9.41 -0.67 0.29
CA VAL A 57 9.68 -0.16 -1.07
C VAL A 57 11.07 -0.58 -1.54
N GLY A 58 12.08 -0.62 -0.66
CA GLY A 58 13.42 -1.09 -1.01
C GLY A 58 13.43 -2.52 -1.55
N GLU A 59 12.84 -3.48 -0.81
CA GLU A 59 12.76 -4.88 -1.29
C GLU A 59 11.91 -5.00 -2.56
N PHE A 60 10.79 -4.28 -2.62
CA PHE A 60 9.94 -4.25 -3.81
C PHE A 60 10.70 -3.76 -5.04
N THR A 61 11.51 -2.72 -4.91
CA THR A 61 12.31 -2.21 -6.04
C THR A 61 13.35 -3.21 -6.53
N GLU A 62 14.00 -3.95 -5.63
CA GLU A 62 14.94 -5.00 -6.02
C GLU A 62 14.24 -6.16 -6.74
N TRP A 63 13.07 -6.57 -6.24
CA TRP A 63 12.24 -7.56 -6.91
C TRP A 63 11.75 -7.09 -8.28
N LEU A 64 11.35 -5.82 -8.40
CA LEU A 64 10.85 -5.22 -9.63
C LEU A 64 11.92 -5.14 -10.72
N LYS A 65 13.20 -4.90 -10.36
CA LYS A 65 14.33 -4.95 -11.31
C LYS A 65 14.43 -6.31 -12.01
N GLN A 66 14.06 -7.39 -11.32
CA GLN A 66 14.05 -8.75 -11.88
C GLN A 66 12.71 -9.10 -12.57
N ASN A 67 11.66 -8.34 -12.29
CA ASN A 67 10.29 -8.59 -12.73
C ASN A 67 9.64 -7.32 -13.31
N PRO A 68 10.20 -6.69 -14.35
CA PRO A 68 9.86 -5.32 -14.76
C PRO A 68 8.44 -5.15 -15.30
N THR A 69 7.75 -6.23 -15.66
CA THR A 69 6.37 -6.19 -16.18
C THR A 69 5.31 -6.46 -15.10
N MET A 70 5.71 -6.79 -13.88
CA MET A 70 4.78 -7.18 -12.82
C MET A 70 4.16 -5.97 -12.10
N GLN A 71 3.00 -6.19 -11.47
CA GLN A 71 2.30 -5.18 -10.69
C GLN A 71 2.61 -5.31 -9.19
N LEU A 72 2.25 -4.30 -8.39
CA LEU A 72 2.44 -4.34 -6.92
C LEU A 72 1.72 -5.53 -6.26
N ILE A 73 0.54 -5.89 -6.77
CA ILE A 73 -0.24 -7.05 -6.28
C ILE A 73 0.50 -8.38 -6.47
N ASP A 74 1.37 -8.46 -7.49
CA ASP A 74 2.16 -9.67 -7.78
C ASP A 74 3.35 -9.84 -6.84
N TYR A 75 3.78 -8.74 -6.19
CA TYR A 75 4.83 -8.78 -5.17
C TYR A 75 4.34 -9.35 -3.83
N LEU A 76 3.03 -9.30 -3.55
CA LEU A 76 2.50 -9.70 -2.25
C LEU A 76 2.88 -11.15 -1.92
N GLY A 77 3.50 -11.37 -0.77
CA GLY A 77 3.97 -12.70 -0.34
C GLY A 77 5.46 -12.94 -0.57
N HIS A 78 6.13 -12.13 -1.39
CA HIS A 78 7.58 -12.20 -1.63
C HIS A 78 8.43 -11.45 -0.59
N HIS A 79 7.80 -10.87 0.43
CA HIS A 79 8.47 -10.09 1.49
C HIS A 79 9.52 -10.92 2.21
N THR A 80 10.75 -10.42 2.34
CA THR A 80 11.83 -11.14 3.04
C THR A 80 12.23 -10.52 4.37
N TRP A 81 11.62 -9.41 4.75
CA TRP A 81 12.04 -8.63 5.92
C TRP A 81 11.90 -9.36 7.28
N LEU A 82 11.16 -10.47 7.35
CA LEU A 82 11.07 -11.30 8.57
C LEU A 82 11.95 -12.55 8.52
N ASN A 83 12.96 -12.59 7.64
CA ASN A 83 13.84 -13.75 7.33
C ASN A 83 13.14 -14.96 6.71
N GLU A 84 11.81 -14.95 6.61
CA GLU A 84 11.01 -15.93 5.88
C GLU A 84 9.98 -15.22 5.00
N PRO A 85 9.72 -15.73 3.79
CA PRO A 85 8.64 -15.23 2.97
C PRO A 85 7.29 -15.45 3.67
N TYR A 86 6.40 -14.47 3.54
CA TYR A 86 5.03 -14.58 4.09
C TYR A 86 4.29 -15.78 3.51
N CYS A 87 4.64 -16.16 2.27
CA CYS A 87 4.03 -17.24 1.53
C CYS A 87 5.10 -18.26 1.14
N SER A 88 4.84 -19.53 1.44
CA SER A 88 5.76 -20.63 1.14
C SER A 88 5.42 -21.33 -0.18
N ASN A 89 4.19 -21.16 -0.66
CA ASN A 89 3.65 -21.88 -1.81
C ASN A 89 2.65 -21.00 -2.59
N ALA A 90 2.38 -21.36 -3.85
CA ALA A 90 1.48 -20.65 -4.76
C ALA A 90 0.05 -20.42 -4.22
N LYS A 91 -0.45 -21.31 -3.35
CA LYS A 91 -1.79 -21.19 -2.76
C LYS A 91 -1.85 -20.03 -1.76
N ASP A 92 -0.80 -19.85 -0.96
CA ASP A 92 -0.68 -18.76 0.00
C ASP A 92 -0.71 -17.39 -0.72
N PHE A 93 -0.04 -17.28 -1.88
CA PHE A 93 -0.08 -16.08 -2.72
C PHE A 93 -1.49 -15.76 -3.23
N GLY A 94 -2.21 -16.77 -3.72
CA GLY A 94 -3.60 -16.60 -4.18
C GLY A 94 -4.53 -16.10 -3.07
N MET A 95 -4.34 -16.60 -1.84
CA MET A 95 -5.10 -16.17 -0.67
C MET A 95 -4.82 -14.71 -0.30
N LEU A 96 -3.57 -14.24 -0.38
CA LEU A 96 -3.26 -12.82 -0.13
C LEU A 96 -3.96 -11.91 -1.14
N LYS A 97 -3.95 -12.27 -2.43
CA LYS A 97 -4.66 -11.50 -3.46
C LYS A 97 -6.16 -11.43 -3.17
N GLU A 98 -6.77 -12.57 -2.83
CA GLU A 98 -8.19 -12.63 -2.47
C GLU A 98 -8.53 -11.74 -1.25
N LEU A 99 -7.64 -11.68 -0.25
CA LEU A 99 -7.83 -10.79 0.91
C LEU A 99 -7.81 -9.30 0.50
N VAL A 100 -6.96 -8.93 -0.45
CA VAL A 100 -6.91 -7.56 -0.98
C VAL A 100 -8.19 -7.25 -1.77
N ASP A 101 -8.57 -8.12 -2.71
CA ASP A 101 -9.73 -7.93 -3.59
C ASP A 101 -11.04 -7.78 -2.80
N HIS A 102 -11.16 -8.45 -1.65
CA HIS A 102 -12.34 -8.37 -0.78
C HIS A 102 -12.24 -7.29 0.31
N GLY A 103 -11.22 -6.42 0.27
CA GLY A 103 -11.04 -5.34 1.25
C GLY A 103 -10.76 -5.84 2.67
N ARG A 104 -10.24 -7.07 2.81
CA ARG A 104 -9.91 -7.72 4.08
C ARG A 104 -8.43 -7.58 4.46
N ALA A 105 -7.64 -6.95 3.61
CA ALA A 105 -6.23 -6.63 3.87
C ALA A 105 -6.05 -5.15 4.26
N LEU A 106 -5.07 -4.90 5.12
CA LEU A 106 -4.51 -3.56 5.37
C LEU A 106 -3.13 -3.53 4.71
N ILE A 107 -3.00 -2.77 3.63
CA ILE A 107 -1.72 -2.59 2.93
C ILE A 107 -0.98 -1.42 3.54
N ILE A 108 0.25 -1.67 4.00
CA ILE A 108 1.13 -0.66 4.60
C ILE A 108 2.37 -0.57 3.70
N ILE A 109 2.59 0.60 3.09
CA ILE A 109 3.74 0.84 2.21
C ILE A 109 4.73 1.73 2.97
N ASP A 110 5.94 1.23 3.21
CA ASP A 110 7.00 1.95 3.92
C ASP A 110 8.21 2.21 3.01
N GLY A 111 8.84 3.37 3.17
CA GLY A 111 10.06 3.74 2.44
C GLY A 111 9.86 4.33 1.04
N LEU A 112 8.69 4.86 0.69
CA LEU A 112 8.45 5.50 -0.64
C LEU A 112 9.48 6.58 -0.99
N ASN A 113 10.01 7.30 0.00
CA ASN A 113 10.99 8.35 -0.22
C ASN A 113 12.42 7.83 -0.48
N GLU A 114 12.69 6.54 -0.26
CA GLU A 114 14.03 5.92 -0.25
C GLU A 114 14.46 5.37 -1.62
N ILE A 115 13.68 5.64 -2.68
CA ILE A 115 13.99 5.18 -4.03
C ILE A 115 15.14 6.02 -4.63
N GLU A 116 16.20 5.32 -5.06
CA GLU A 116 17.49 5.92 -5.46
C GLU A 116 17.42 6.75 -6.74
N THR A 117 16.73 6.27 -7.78
CA THR A 117 16.70 6.94 -9.09
C THR A 117 15.33 7.57 -9.39
N PRO A 118 15.28 8.73 -10.07
CA PRO A 118 14.02 9.36 -10.47
C PRO A 118 13.13 8.47 -11.34
N GLU A 119 13.72 7.68 -12.24
CA GLU A 119 12.98 6.83 -13.19
C GLU A 119 12.31 5.65 -12.45
N LEU A 120 13.03 5.02 -11.53
CA LEU A 120 12.50 3.94 -10.70
C LEU A 120 11.44 4.47 -9.73
N ARG A 121 11.66 5.67 -9.19
CA ARG A 121 10.68 6.35 -8.34
C ARG A 121 9.37 6.56 -9.07
N HIS A 122 9.44 7.12 -10.28
CA HIS A 122 8.25 7.33 -11.11
C HIS A 122 7.52 6.01 -11.40
N THR A 123 8.28 4.95 -11.74
CA THR A 123 7.71 3.62 -11.98
C THR A 123 6.99 3.07 -10.75
N VAL A 124 7.59 3.16 -9.57
CA VAL A 124 6.97 2.70 -8.32
C VAL A 124 5.74 3.53 -7.97
N GLU A 125 5.82 4.85 -8.12
CA GLU A 125 4.68 5.76 -7.90
C GLU A 125 3.51 5.37 -8.80
N GLU A 126 3.74 5.12 -10.09
CA GLU A 126 2.71 4.65 -11.02
C GLU A 126 2.11 3.30 -10.60
N LEU A 127 2.93 2.33 -10.17
CA LEU A 127 2.45 1.01 -9.75
C LEU A 127 1.62 1.10 -8.47
N VAL A 128 2.03 1.94 -7.52
CA VAL A 128 1.27 2.22 -6.28
C VAL A 128 -0.04 2.92 -6.61
N GLN A 129 -0.01 3.90 -7.51
CA GLN A 129 -1.21 4.60 -8.00
C GLN A 129 -2.17 3.63 -8.69
N LYS A 130 -1.69 2.77 -9.58
CA LYS A 130 -2.50 1.73 -10.24
C LYS A 130 -3.09 0.76 -9.22
N PHE A 131 -2.32 0.35 -8.22
CA PHE A 131 -2.78 -0.54 -7.16
C PHE A 131 -3.92 0.09 -6.35
N ILE A 132 -3.74 1.33 -5.92
CA ILE A 132 -4.76 2.11 -5.22
C ILE A 132 -6.05 2.19 -6.06
N LEU A 133 -5.92 2.64 -7.32
CA LEU A 133 -7.06 2.81 -8.23
C LEU A 133 -7.80 1.51 -8.52
N SER A 134 -7.15 0.35 -8.42
CA SER A 134 -7.79 -0.95 -8.67
C SER A 134 -8.46 -1.55 -7.45
N HIS A 135 -8.03 -1.20 -6.22
CA HIS A 135 -8.47 -1.92 -5.01
C HIS A 135 -9.12 -1.02 -3.94
N THR A 136 -9.10 0.32 -4.08
CA THR A 136 -9.66 1.25 -3.08
C THR A 136 -10.81 2.12 -3.60
N VAL A 137 -11.38 1.80 -4.76
CA VAL A 137 -12.48 2.58 -5.35
C VAL A 137 -13.68 2.54 -4.41
N THR A 138 -14.05 3.71 -3.90
CA THR A 138 -15.22 3.87 -3.04
C THR A 138 -16.51 3.75 -3.87
N VAL A 139 -17.65 3.55 -3.20
CA VAL A 139 -18.97 3.47 -3.86
C VAL A 139 -19.26 4.70 -4.73
N ASP A 140 -18.62 5.84 -4.44
CA ASP A 140 -18.75 7.10 -5.18
C ASP A 140 -17.69 7.28 -6.28
N LEU A 141 -16.89 6.25 -6.60
CA LEU A 141 -15.79 6.25 -7.57
C LEU A 141 -14.65 7.24 -7.27
N ILE A 142 -14.58 7.77 -6.05
CA ILE A 142 -13.52 8.69 -5.63
C ILE A 142 -12.32 7.88 -5.15
N SER A 143 -11.17 8.06 -5.81
CA SER A 143 -9.86 7.51 -5.42
C SER A 143 -9.10 8.51 -4.53
N PRO A 144 -8.16 8.09 -3.67
CA PRO A 144 -7.26 9.00 -2.95
C PRO A 144 -6.56 10.03 -3.81
N ILE A 145 -6.38 9.70 -5.09
CA ILE A 145 -5.65 10.51 -6.06
C ILE A 145 -6.50 11.68 -6.56
N ASP A 146 -7.82 11.52 -6.48
CA ASP A 146 -8.79 12.56 -6.83
C ASP A 146 -8.97 13.56 -5.69
N ASP A 147 -8.49 13.23 -4.47
CA ASP A 147 -8.57 14.12 -3.32
C ASP A 147 -7.60 15.32 -3.50
N PRO A 148 -8.13 16.55 -3.61
CA PRO A 148 -7.31 17.75 -3.81
C PRO A 148 -6.38 18.06 -2.63
N THR A 149 -6.60 17.49 -1.44
CA THR A 149 -5.71 17.63 -0.28
C THR A 149 -4.43 16.78 -0.41
N LEU A 150 -4.50 15.65 -1.11
CA LEU A 150 -3.34 14.78 -1.39
C LEU A 150 -2.60 15.15 -2.68
N ALA A 151 -3.28 15.82 -3.61
CA ALA A 151 -2.69 16.35 -4.84
C ALA A 151 -1.50 17.31 -4.59
N GLN A 152 -1.40 17.91 -3.40
CA GLN A 152 -0.28 18.77 -3.01
C GLN A 152 0.98 17.98 -2.59
N CYS A 153 0.88 16.66 -2.36
CA CYS A 153 1.96 15.83 -1.85
C CYS A 153 2.90 15.25 -2.94
N GLY A 154 2.81 15.74 -4.19
CA GLY A 154 3.74 15.40 -5.28
C GLY A 154 3.22 14.42 -6.32
N LEU A 155 2.02 13.86 -6.15
CA LEU A 155 1.41 12.91 -7.11
C LEU A 155 0.76 13.56 -8.34
N LYS A 156 0.82 14.89 -8.48
CA LYS A 156 0.39 15.61 -9.69
C LYS A 156 1.58 16.29 -10.37
N ARG A 157 2.32 15.55 -11.20
CA ARG A 157 2.85 16.12 -12.44
C ARG A 157 2.67 15.11 -13.56
N GLU A 158 1.96 15.57 -14.59
CA GLU A 158 1.88 15.03 -15.96
C GLU A 158 0.83 13.94 -16.24
N TYR A 159 -0.44 14.37 -16.23
CA TYR A 159 -1.45 13.89 -17.18
C TYR A 159 -2.06 15.08 -17.93
N GLN A 160 -1.24 15.74 -18.75
CA GLN A 160 -1.73 16.56 -19.86
C GLN A 160 -0.78 16.41 -21.04
N ASN A 161 -1.02 15.37 -21.85
CA ASN A 161 -0.77 15.36 -23.28
C ASN A 161 -1.60 14.24 -23.91
N GLY A 162 -2.87 14.54 -24.14
CA GLY A 162 -3.78 13.74 -24.94
C GLY A 162 -4.44 14.66 -25.96
N ASN A 163 -3.96 14.57 -27.20
CA ASN A 163 -4.49 15.27 -28.38
C ASN A 163 -6.01 15.18 -28.48
N CYS A 164 -6.67 16.31 -28.70
CA CYS A 164 -7.98 16.37 -29.33
C CYS A 164 -7.82 16.95 -30.73
N TYR A 165 -7.90 16.08 -31.74
CA TYR A 165 -8.28 16.50 -33.09
C TYR A 165 -9.81 16.55 -33.14
N THR A 166 -10.36 17.70 -33.52
CA THR A 166 -11.61 17.82 -34.29
C THR A 166 -11.60 19.19 -34.99
N GLU A 167 -11.64 19.12 -36.32
CA GLU A 167 -12.00 20.10 -37.37
C GLU A 167 -11.84 21.61 -37.12
#